data_AF-A0A497BXX6-F1
#
_entry.id   AF-A0A497BXX6-F1
#
_cell.length_a   1.000
_cell.length_b   1.000
_cell.length_c   1.000
_cell.angle_alpha   90.00
_cell.angle_beta   90.00
_cell.angle_gamma   90.00
#
_symmetry.space_group_name_H-M   'P 1'
#
loop_
_entity.id
_entity.type
_entity.pdbx_description
1 polymer ?
#
loop_
_entity_poly.entity_id
_entity_poly.type
_entity_poly.pdbx_seq_one_letter_code
_entity_poly.pdbx_strand_id
1 'polypeptide(L)'
;MSITTTAQDLNNRQRFVLTALLAHKGRSGITISETIDSYGKELGFGTKAWPRKKADAKRIVRNSFYQLVEHGYLTYAKRARREGYVFKLVDRKKARAAIKN
;
A
#
# COMPACT_ATOMS: atom_id res chain seq x y z
N MET A 1 -9.87 -8.54 28.86
CA MET A 1 -9.02 -7.82 27.87
C MET A 1 -9.94 -7.30 26.77
N SER A 2 -10.36 -6.04 26.86
CA SER A 2 -11.23 -5.40 25.87
C SER A 2 -10.43 -4.30 25.19
N ILE A 3 -10.01 -4.54 23.94
CA ILE A 3 -9.44 -3.49 23.10
C ILE A 3 -10.55 -3.04 22.15
N THR A 4 -11.32 -2.07 22.61
CA THR A 4 -12.24 -1.28 21.80
C THR A 4 -11.41 -0.60 20.71
N THR A 5 -11.66 -0.96 19.46
CA THR A 5 -10.96 -0.43 18.27
C THR A 5 -11.43 1.01 18.01
N THR A 6 -10.91 1.96 18.79
CA THR A 6 -11.04 3.40 18.55
C THR A 6 -9.96 3.83 17.56
N ALA A 7 -10.39 4.35 16.40
CA ALA A 7 -9.57 4.98 15.36
C ALA A 7 -8.31 4.21 14.94
N GLN A 8 -8.37 3.53 13.79
CA GLN A 8 -7.18 2.97 13.15
C GLN A 8 -6.20 4.10 12.80
N ASP A 9 -5.25 4.37 13.70
CA ASP A 9 -4.07 5.15 13.38
C ASP A 9 -3.26 4.38 12.34
N LEU A 10 -3.49 4.73 11.07
CA LEU A 10 -2.71 4.17 9.99
C LEU A 10 -1.26 4.56 10.23
N ASN A 11 -0.36 3.59 10.24
CA ASN A 11 1.06 3.89 10.34
C ASN A 11 1.55 4.60 9.05
N ASN A 12 2.70 5.27 9.13
CA ASN A 12 3.27 6.01 8.00
C ASN A 12 3.38 5.17 6.71
N ARG A 13 3.59 3.85 6.83
CA ARG A 13 3.70 2.93 5.69
C ARG A 13 2.35 2.66 5.04
N GLN A 14 1.28 2.51 5.83
CA GLN A 14 -0.08 2.37 5.34
C GLN A 14 -0.57 3.66 4.68
N ARG A 15 -0.30 4.82 5.30
CA ARG A 15 -0.58 6.14 4.71
C ARG A 15 0.14 6.29 3.36
N PHE A 16 1.42 5.90 3.29
CA PHE A 16 2.17 5.89 2.03
C PHE A 16 1.48 5.04 0.95
N VAL A 17 1.08 3.79 1.27
CA VAL A 17 0.42 2.89 0.32
C VAL A 17 -0.88 3.52 -0.20
N LEU A 18 -1.69 4.12 0.68
CA LEU A 18 -2.92 4.82 0.29
C LEU A 18 -2.64 6.04 -0.59
N THR A 19 -1.62 6.84 -0.27
CA THR A 19 -1.19 7.98 -1.08
C THR A 19 -0.73 7.52 -2.47
N ALA A 20 0.06 6.44 -2.54
CA ALA A 20 0.50 5.86 -3.80
C ALA A 20 -0.68 5.40 -4.66
N LEU A 21 -1.68 4.75 -4.06
CA LEU A 21 -2.93 4.36 -4.71
C LEU A 21 -3.78 5.55 -5.18
N LEU A 22 -3.83 6.64 -4.39
CA LEU A 22 -4.58 7.84 -4.75
C LEU A 22 -3.91 8.62 -5.88
N ALA A 23 -2.58 8.69 -5.87
CA ALA A 23 -1.75 9.31 -6.89
C ALA A 23 -1.71 8.47 -8.18
N HIS A 24 -1.90 7.16 -8.08
CA HIS A 24 -2.00 6.28 -9.24
C HIS A 24 -3.26 6.61 -10.06
N LYS A 25 -3.05 7.28 -11.21
CA LYS A 25 -4.12 7.66 -12.15
C LYS A 25 -4.65 6.48 -12.98
N GLY A 26 -4.14 5.27 -12.79
CA GLY A 26 -4.60 4.07 -13.47
C GLY A 26 -5.97 3.61 -12.96
N ARG A 27 -6.94 3.43 -13.88
CA ARG A 27 -8.29 2.89 -13.59
C ARG A 27 -8.29 1.46 -13.04
N SER A 28 -7.15 0.77 -13.10
CA SER A 28 -7.08 -0.68 -12.89
C SER A 28 -6.58 -1.10 -11.51
N GLY A 29 -6.16 -0.18 -10.64
CA GLY A 29 -5.50 -0.50 -9.37
C GLY A 29 -3.98 -0.67 -9.52
N ILE A 30 -3.28 -0.77 -8.40
CA ILE A 30 -1.81 -0.85 -8.33
C ILE A 30 -1.37 -2.25 -7.90
N THR A 31 -0.22 -2.71 -8.38
CA THR A 31 0.43 -3.91 -7.86
C THR A 31 1.41 -3.58 -6.74
N ILE A 32 1.67 -4.56 -5.87
CA ILE A 32 2.70 -4.44 -4.83
C ILE A 32 4.06 -4.02 -5.42
N SER A 33 4.44 -4.59 -6.57
CA SER A 33 5.71 -4.27 -7.24
C SER A 33 5.82 -2.80 -7.64
N GLU A 34 4.75 -2.23 -8.20
CA GLU A 34 4.70 -0.81 -8.57
C GLU A 34 4.82 0.09 -7.33
N THR A 35 4.16 -0.27 -6.24
CA THR A 35 4.25 0.47 -4.98
C THR A 35 5.65 0.38 -4.35
N ILE A 36 6.31 -0.77 -4.43
CA ILE A 36 7.67 -0.97 -3.91
C ILE A 36 8.66 -0.06 -4.65
N ASP A 37 8.62 0.01 -5.98
CA ASP A 37 9.54 0.87 -6.74
C ASP A 37 9.32 2.36 -6.42
N SER A 38 8.08 2.80 -6.13
CA SER A 38 7.81 4.14 -5.59
C SER A 38 8.32 4.32 -4.16
N TYR A 39 8.14 3.31 -3.29
CA TYR A 39 8.58 3.34 -1.90
C TYR A 39 10.10 3.46 -1.77
N GLY A 40 10.85 2.77 -2.62
CA GLY A 40 12.31 2.86 -2.63
C GLY A 40 12.84 4.23 -2.99
N LYS A 41 12.14 4.93 -3.91
CA LYS A 41 12.46 6.31 -4.27
C LYS A 41 12.20 7.28 -3.12
N GLU A 42 11.09 7.11 -2.41
CA GLU A 42 10.77 7.94 -1.23
C GLU A 42 11.77 7.75 -0.08
N LEU A 43 12.24 6.52 0.14
CA LEU A 43 13.24 6.24 1.17
C LEU A 43 14.66 6.74 0.80
N GLY A 44 14.83 7.37 -0.37
CA GLY A 44 16.12 7.88 -0.82
C GLY A 44 17.17 6.79 -1.05
N PHE A 45 16.74 5.53 -1.24
CA PHE A 45 17.69 4.46 -1.49
C PHE A 45 18.33 4.65 -2.86
N GLY A 46 19.63 4.92 -2.87
CA GLY A 46 20.42 4.95 -4.10
C GLY A 46 20.38 3.61 -4.84
N THR A 47 20.67 3.64 -6.14
CA THR A 47 20.63 2.46 -7.04
C THR A 47 21.46 1.27 -6.56
N LYS A 48 22.50 1.50 -5.74
CA LYS A 48 23.33 0.44 -5.14
C LYS A 48 22.72 -0.22 -3.89
N ALA A 49 21.94 0.52 -3.09
CA ALA A 49 21.35 0.01 -1.84
C ALA A 49 19.96 -0.61 -2.06
N TRP A 50 19.24 -0.14 -3.09
CA TRP A 50 17.88 -0.56 -3.39
C TRP A 50 17.71 -2.07 -3.60
N PRO A 51 18.56 -2.78 -4.37
CA PRO A 51 18.37 -4.22 -4.61
C PRO A 51 18.39 -5.05 -3.33
N ARG A 52 19.26 -4.70 -2.38
CA ARG A 52 19.37 -5.39 -1.07
C ARG A 52 18.18 -5.11 -0.17
N LYS A 53 17.63 -3.89 -0.22
CA LYS A 53 16.47 -3.46 0.59
C LYS A 53 15.13 -3.80 -0.07
N LYS A 54 15.12 -4.20 -1.34
CA LYS A 54 13.89 -4.50 -2.11
C LYS A 54 13.10 -5.67 -1.52
N ALA A 55 13.77 -6.69 -0.98
CA ALA A 55 13.11 -7.83 -0.35
C ALA A 55 12.36 -7.42 0.95
N ASP A 56 13.01 -6.65 1.81
CA ASP A 56 12.39 -6.07 3.01
C ASP A 56 11.25 -5.11 2.66
N ALA A 57 11.50 -4.19 1.72
CA ALA A 57 10.48 -3.27 1.21
C ALA A 57 9.26 -4.04 0.68
N LYS A 58 9.48 -5.15 -0.03
CA LYS A 58 8.41 -6.01 -0.52
C LYS A 58 7.59 -6.61 0.60
N ARG A 59 8.23 -7.14 1.63
CA ARG A 59 7.54 -7.71 2.81
C ARG A 59 6.75 -6.64 3.55
N ILE A 60 7.34 -5.47 3.77
CA ILE A 60 6.71 -4.34 4.48
C ILE A 60 5.49 -3.85 3.71
N VAL A 61 5.65 -3.52 2.43
CA VAL A 61 4.57 -3.01 1.58
C VAL A 61 3.46 -4.04 1.46
N ARG A 62 3.79 -5.33 1.23
CA ARG A 62 2.82 -6.42 1.21
C ARG A 62 1.99 -6.49 2.50
N ASN A 63 2.63 -6.39 3.66
CA ASN A 63 1.93 -6.44 4.93
C ASN A 63 0.95 -5.26 5.08
N SER A 64 1.38 -4.05 4.69
CA SER A 64 0.52 -2.87 4.69
C SER A 64 -0.68 -3.01 3.74
N PHE A 65 -0.52 -3.64 2.57
CA PHE A 65 -1.63 -3.93 1.67
C PHE A 65 -2.66 -4.84 2.32
N TYR A 66 -2.25 -5.95 2.92
CA TYR A 66 -3.18 -6.88 3.56
C TYR A 66 -3.89 -6.26 4.76
N GLN A 67 -3.18 -5.53 5.61
CA GLN A 67 -3.80 -4.81 6.72
C GLN A 67 -4.85 -3.80 6.23
N LEU A 68 -4.55 -3.05 5.16
CA LEU A 68 -5.52 -2.12 4.57
C LEU A 68 -6.72 -2.82 3.91
N VAL A 69 -6.56 -4.06 3.45
CA VAL A 69 -7.68 -4.92 3.01
C VAL A 69 -8.52 -5.33 4.21
N GLU A 70 -7.91 -5.81 5.29
CA GLU A 70 -8.61 -6.20 6.53
C GLU A 70 -9.38 -5.03 7.15
N HIS A 71 -8.84 -3.81 7.05
CA HIS A 71 -9.48 -2.58 7.48
C HIS A 71 -10.56 -2.06 6.51
N GLY A 72 -10.75 -2.73 5.37
CA GLY A 72 -11.76 -2.37 4.37
C GLY A 72 -11.47 -1.06 3.65
N TYR A 73 -10.19 -0.69 3.49
CA TYR A 73 -9.78 0.40 2.60
C TYR A 73 -9.48 -0.10 1.19
N LEU A 74 -8.99 -1.33 1.08
CA LEU A 74 -8.57 -1.94 -0.19
C LEU A 74 -9.34 -3.22 -0.51
N THR A 75 -9.48 -3.48 -1.80
CA THR A 75 -9.86 -4.77 -2.36
C THR A 75 -8.77 -5.24 -3.32
N TYR A 76 -8.68 -6.53 -3.58
CA TYR A 76 -7.68 -7.08 -4.50
C TYR A 76 -8.32 -8.04 -5.50
N ALA A 77 -7.75 -8.07 -6.70
CA ALA A 77 -8.15 -8.99 -7.77
C ALA A 77 -6.92 -9.65 -8.39
N LYS A 78 -7.03 -10.93 -8.74
CA LYS A 78 -5.96 -11.65 -9.46
C LYS A 78 -5.88 -11.13 -10.89
N ARG A 79 -4.69 -10.75 -11.36
CA ARG A 79 -4.49 -10.27 -12.74
C ARG A 79 -4.29 -11.47 -13.66
N ALA A 80 -5.10 -11.59 -14.72
CA ALA A 80 -5.09 -12.76 -15.61
C ALA A 80 -3.77 -12.95 -16.41
N ARG A 81 -2.99 -11.88 -16.66
CA ARG A 81 -1.79 -11.93 -17.54
C ARG A 81 -0.44 -11.73 -16.84
N ARG A 82 -0.41 -11.49 -15.54
CA ARG A 82 0.84 -11.39 -14.75
C ARG A 82 0.62 -12.10 -13.43
N GLU A 83 1.58 -12.92 -12.99
CA GLU A 83 1.58 -13.44 -11.63
C GLU A 83 1.57 -12.27 -10.63
N GLY A 84 0.38 -11.96 -10.11
CA GLY A 84 0.22 -10.82 -9.21
C GLY A 84 -1.22 -10.47 -8.89
N TYR A 85 -1.39 -9.93 -7.69
CA TYR A 85 -2.63 -9.31 -7.25
C TYR A 85 -2.58 -7.82 -7.53
N VAL A 86 -3.69 -7.27 -7.99
CA VAL A 86 -3.90 -5.84 -8.20
C VAL A 86 -4.82 -5.35 -7.09
N PHE A 87 -4.39 -4.30 -6.40
CA PHE A 87 -5.10 -3.71 -5.28
C PHE A 87 -5.78 -2.43 -5.73
N LYS A 88 -7.03 -2.24 -5.30
CA LYS A 88 -7.87 -1.09 -5.62
C LYS A 88 -8.40 -0.49 -4.33
N LEU A 89 -8.56 0.83 -4.32
CA LEU A 89 -9.28 1.53 -3.26
C LEU A 89 -10.75 1.16 -3.34
N VAL A 90 -11.33 0.75 -2.20
CA VAL A 90 -12.77 0.56 -2.05
C VAL A 90 -13.46 1.92 -2.07
N ASP A 91 -12.93 2.88 -1.30
CA ASP A 91 -13.44 4.25 -1.25
C ASP A 91 -12.27 5.26 -1.19
N ARG A 92 -12.22 6.15 -2.20
CA ARG A 92 -11.18 7.19 -2.31
C ARG A 92 -11.34 8.29 -1.26
N LYS A 93 -12.56 8.65 -0.86
CA LYS A 93 -12.83 9.65 0.20
C LYS A 93 -12.42 9.10 1.56
N LYS A 94 -12.78 7.85 1.86
CA LYS A 94 -12.38 7.16 3.10
C LYS A 94 -10.86 7.07 3.24
N ALA A 95 -10.16 6.69 2.17
CA ALA A 95 -8.71 6.63 2.17
C ALA A 95 -8.05 8.01 2.35
N ARG A 96 -8.60 9.07 1.73
CA ARG A 96 -8.12 10.44 1.94
C ARG A 96 -8.28 10.91 3.38
N ALA A 97 -9.43 10.61 3.99
CA ALA A 97 -9.68 10.94 5.39
C ALA A 97 -8.67 10.23 6.32
N ALA A 98 -8.36 8.97 6.03
CA ALA A 98 -7.43 8.17 6.83
C ALA A 98 -5.95 8.56 6.68
N ILE A 99 -5.57 9.36 5.67
CA ILE A 99 -4.21 9.91 5.53
C ILE A 99 -4.03 11.18 6.39
N LYS A 100 -5.11 11.94 6.64
CA LYS A 100 -5.08 13.23 7.34
C LYS A 100 -5.09 13.07 8.87
N ASN A 101 -5.68 11.99 9.39
CA ASN A 101 -5.41 11.48 10.74
C ASN A 101 -4.03 10.86 10.76
#